data_AF-A0A849YUR9-F1
#
_entry.id   AF-A0A849YUR9-F1
#
_cell.length_a   1.000
_cell.length_b   1.000
_cell.length_c   1.000
_cell.angle_alpha   90.00
_cell.angle_beta   90.00
_cell.angle_gamma   90.00
#
_symmetry.space_group_name_H-M   'P 1'
#
loop_
_entity.id
_entity.type
_entity.pdbx_description
1 polymer ?
#
loop_
_entity_poly.entity_id
_entity_poly.type
_entity_poly.pdbx_seq_one_letter_code
_entity_poly.pdbx_strand_id
1 'polypeptide(L)'
;MGSSESGGNWRAANTGASPSFVANAEEVRDLLHDDPSPEAEVMRREATQLIEFFSSWPTVKPDHEKRVHAITQLMDLTTRAMAFVRAKQKPPAR
;
A
#
# COMPACT_ATOMS: atom_id res chain seq x y z
N MET A 1 -1.07 37.78 -17.45
CA MET A 1 -0.47 37.36 -16.17
C MET A 1 -0.89 35.92 -15.94
N GLY A 2 0.09 35.06 -15.64
CA GLY A 2 0.03 33.63 -15.90
C GLY A 2 -0.73 32.80 -14.85
N SER A 3 -1.21 31.68 -15.38
CA SER A 3 -1.16 30.32 -14.81
C SER A 3 -1.90 30.03 -13.50
N SER A 4 -3.07 29.41 -13.68
CA SER A 4 -3.54 28.20 -12.99
C SER A 4 -3.13 28.04 -11.53
N GLU A 5 -3.91 28.63 -10.64
CA GLU A 5 -4.08 28.10 -9.30
C GLU A 5 -4.92 26.81 -9.39
N SER A 6 -4.31 25.72 -9.87
CA SER A 6 -4.79 24.37 -9.58
C SER A 6 -4.51 24.08 -8.11
N GLY A 7 -5.30 24.72 -7.25
CA GLY A 7 -5.45 24.34 -5.85
C GLY A 7 -6.11 22.96 -5.83
N GLY A 8 -5.27 21.93 -5.91
CA GLY A 8 -5.68 20.52 -5.89
C GLY A 8 -6.68 20.31 -4.77
N ASN A 9 -7.84 19.76 -5.12
CA ASN A 9 -8.96 19.56 -4.22
C ASN A 9 -8.69 18.37 -3.27
N TRP A 10 -7.65 18.44 -2.43
CA TRP A 10 -7.34 17.44 -1.39
C TRP A 10 -8.38 17.43 -0.25
N ARG A 11 -9.39 18.31 -0.33
CA ARG A 11 -10.49 18.44 0.62
C ARG A 11 -11.57 17.35 0.54
N ALA A 12 -11.46 16.39 -0.38
CA ALA A 12 -12.34 15.22 -0.41
C ALA A 12 -11.75 13.99 0.31
N ALA A 13 -10.82 14.17 1.25
CA ALA A 13 -10.39 13.11 2.17
C ALA A 13 -11.46 12.82 3.25
N ASN A 14 -12.70 12.56 2.83
CA ASN A 14 -13.69 11.82 3.59
C ASN A 14 -13.38 10.32 3.46
N THR A 15 -12.12 9.94 3.63
CA THR A 15 -11.67 8.55 3.60
C THR A 15 -11.81 8.00 5.01
N GLY A 16 -13.04 7.62 5.38
CA GLY A 16 -13.15 6.36 6.12
C GLY A 16 -12.36 5.32 5.34
N ALA A 17 -11.63 4.42 6.00
CA ALA A 17 -10.75 3.49 5.29
C ALA A 17 -11.54 2.88 4.14
N SER A 18 -11.20 3.26 2.90
CA SER A 18 -11.89 2.67 1.77
C SER A 18 -11.62 1.19 1.89
N PRO A 19 -12.65 0.32 1.84
CA PRO A 19 -12.44 -1.14 1.81
C PRO A 19 -11.36 -1.56 0.80
N SER A 20 -11.15 -0.73 -0.23
CA SER A 20 -10.05 -0.77 -1.19
C SER A 20 -8.63 -0.80 -0.61
N PHE A 21 -8.32 -0.12 0.50
CA PHE A 21 -6.96 -0.13 1.07
C PHE A 21 -6.64 -1.44 1.78
N VAL A 22 -7.63 -2.02 2.48
CA VAL A 22 -7.52 -3.36 3.07
C VAL A 22 -7.34 -4.38 1.96
N ALA A 23 -8.23 -4.37 0.96
CA ALA A 23 -8.17 -5.28 -0.18
C ALA A 23 -6.81 -5.22 -0.92
N ASN A 24 -6.30 -4.02 -1.21
CA ASN A 24 -5.00 -3.88 -1.89
C ASN A 24 -3.83 -4.42 -1.06
N ALA A 25 -3.86 -4.25 0.27
CA ALA A 25 -2.84 -4.82 1.15
C ALA A 25 -2.96 -6.36 1.22
N GLU A 26 -4.18 -6.90 1.21
CA GLU A 26 -4.42 -8.35 1.10
C GLU A 26 -3.89 -8.91 -0.23
N GLU A 27 -4.17 -8.24 -1.35
CA GLU A 27 -3.66 -8.64 -2.67
C GLU A 27 -2.12 -8.72 -2.69
N VAL A 28 -1.42 -7.76 -2.06
CA VAL A 28 0.05 -7.83 -1.95
C VAL A 28 0.49 -9.01 -1.09
N ARG A 29 -0.20 -9.29 0.02
CA ARG A 29 0.13 -10.43 0.89
C ARG A 29 -0.07 -11.76 0.15
N ASP A 30 -1.18 -11.90 -0.56
CA ASP A 30 -1.52 -13.10 -1.34
C ASP A 30 -0.56 -13.29 -2.53
N LEU A 31 -0.21 -12.21 -3.23
CA LEU A 31 0.79 -12.23 -4.30
C LEU A 31 2.14 -12.81 -3.85
N LEU A 32 2.50 -12.58 -2.59
CA LEU A 32 3.76 -13.01 -2.00
C LEU A 32 3.64 -14.34 -1.24
N HIS A 33 2.44 -14.94 -1.12
CA HIS A 33 2.19 -16.08 -0.21
C HIS A 33 3.08 -17.29 -0.50
N ASP A 34 3.22 -17.65 -1.78
CA ASP A 34 3.98 -18.83 -2.21
C ASP A 34 5.52 -18.65 -2.16
N ASP A 35 6.00 -17.46 -1.77
CA ASP A 35 7.42 -17.13 -1.80
C ASP A 35 8.09 -17.22 -0.41
N PRO A 36 8.91 -18.25 -0.12
CA PRO A 36 9.54 -18.39 1.19
C PRO A 36 10.74 -17.46 1.41
N SER A 37 11.06 -16.57 0.46
CA SER A 37 12.23 -15.70 0.61
C SER A 37 12.07 -14.72 1.79
N PRO A 38 13.18 -14.36 2.45
CA PRO A 38 13.14 -13.36 3.53
C PRO A 38 12.55 -12.02 3.09
N GLU A 39 12.79 -11.62 1.84
CA GLU A 39 12.28 -10.36 1.29
C GLU A 39 10.76 -10.39 1.13
N ALA A 40 10.21 -11.49 0.61
CA ALA A 40 8.76 -11.69 0.54
C ALA A 40 8.11 -11.76 1.94
N GLU A 41 8.76 -12.41 2.90
CA GLU A 41 8.29 -12.46 4.30
C GLU A 41 8.23 -11.06 4.94
N VAL A 42 9.24 -10.22 4.71
CA VAL A 42 9.24 -8.82 5.18
C VAL A 42 8.07 -8.05 4.57
N MET A 43 7.88 -8.13 3.25
CA MET A 43 6.78 -7.46 2.56
C MET A 43 5.39 -7.99 3.00
N ARG A 44 5.23 -9.29 3.27
CA ARG A 44 3.99 -9.86 3.82
C ARG A 44 3.67 -9.35 5.22
N ARG A 45 4.69 -9.19 6.07
CA ARG A 45 4.52 -8.62 7.41
C ARG A 45 4.09 -7.16 7.34
N GLU A 46 4.71 -6.37 6.48
CA GLU A 46 4.30 -4.98 6.23
C GLU A 46 2.85 -4.90 5.74
N ALA A 47 2.46 -5.74 4.78
CA ALA A 47 1.08 -5.84 4.30
C ALA A 47 0.11 -6.18 5.43
N THR A 48 0.48 -7.13 6.30
CA THR A 48 -0.35 -7.53 7.46
C THR A 48 -0.56 -6.38 8.43
N GLN A 49 0.49 -5.62 8.76
CA GLN A 49 0.38 -4.45 9.63
C GLN A 49 -0.51 -3.36 9.03
N LEU A 50 -0.44 -3.15 7.71
CA LEU A 50 -1.30 -2.21 7.00
C LEU A 50 -2.76 -2.67 7.01
N ILE A 51 -3.04 -3.96 6.81
CA ILE A 51 -4.38 -4.55 6.91
C ILE A 51 -4.98 -4.28 8.30
N GLU A 52 -4.23 -4.59 9.37
CA GLU A 52 -4.66 -4.35 10.75
C GLU A 52 -4.93 -2.86 11.00
N PHE A 53 -4.03 -2.00 10.52
CA PHE A 53 -4.17 -0.56 10.66
C PHE A 53 -5.41 -0.04 9.94
N PHE A 54 -5.61 -0.35 8.66
CA PHE A 54 -6.77 0.11 7.89
C PHE A 54 -8.09 -0.47 8.42
N SER A 55 -8.08 -1.74 8.86
CA SER A 55 -9.25 -2.40 9.45
C SER A 55 -9.68 -1.76 10.77
N SER A 56 -8.75 -1.10 11.48
CA SER A 56 -9.07 -0.40 12.74
C SER A 56 -9.76 0.96 12.54
N TRP A 57 -9.66 1.58 11.35
CA TRP A 57 -10.14 2.97 11.12
C TRP A 57 -11.63 3.22 11.41
N PRO A 58 -12.57 2.29 11.14
CA PRO A 58 -13.97 2.47 11.50
C PRO A 58 -14.18 2.64 13.01
N THR A 59 -13.30 2.02 13.82
CA THR A 59 -13.38 2.00 15.29
C THR A 59 -12.48 3.06 15.92
N VAL A 60 -11.27 3.24 15.38
CA VAL A 60 -10.24 4.16 15.87
C VAL A 60 -9.85 5.05 14.72
N LYS A 61 -10.38 6.27 14.69
CA LYS A 61 -10.06 7.24 13.66
C LYS A 61 -8.62 7.73 13.85
N PRO A 62 -7.65 7.37 12.97
CA PRO A 62 -6.27 7.79 13.13
C PRO A 62 -6.11 9.27 12.80
N ASP A 63 -5.04 9.90 13.29
CA ASP A 63 -4.66 11.26 12.90
C ASP A 63 -4.35 11.36 11.40
N HIS A 64 -4.49 12.56 10.83
CA HIS A 64 -4.29 12.79 9.39
C HIS A 64 -2.91 12.33 8.91
N GLU A 65 -1.85 12.65 9.65
CA GLU A 65 -0.47 12.25 9.33
C GLU A 65 -0.31 10.73 9.27
N LYS A 66 -0.89 9.99 10.23
CA LYS A 66 -0.86 8.52 10.25
C LYS A 66 -1.60 7.93 9.06
N ARG A 67 -2.72 8.53 8.65
CA ARG A 67 -3.46 8.09 7.45
C ARG A 67 -2.64 8.28 6.18
N VAL A 68 -2.08 9.48 5.99
CA VAL A 68 -1.25 9.80 4.82
C VAL A 68 -0.03 8.88 4.78
N HIS A 69 0.63 8.68 5.93
CA HIS A 69 1.79 7.80 6.03
C HIS A 69 1.46 6.36 5.65
N ALA A 70 0.38 5.78 6.17
CA ALA A 70 -0.03 4.42 5.84
C ALA A 70 -0.42 4.24 4.36
N ILE A 71 -1.09 5.24 3.77
CA ILE A 71 -1.42 5.21 2.33
C ILE A 71 -0.13 5.23 1.49
N THR A 72 0.84 6.08 1.83
CA THR A 72 2.14 6.12 1.14
C THR A 72 2.90 4.81 1.30
N GLN A 73 2.91 4.22 2.50
CA GLN A 73 3.51 2.91 2.74
C GLN A 73 2.88 1.83 1.86
N LEU A 74 1.54 1.81 1.73
CA LEU A 74 0.85 0.84 0.88
C LEU A 74 1.25 0.98 -0.60
N MET A 75 1.36 2.20 -1.12
CA MET A 75 1.77 2.44 -2.51
C MET A 75 3.23 2.01 -2.77
N ASP A 76 4.14 2.30 -1.83
CA ASP A 76 5.53 1.86 -1.89
C ASP A 76 5.64 0.34 -1.85
N LEU A 77 4.93 -0.29 -0.90
CA LEU A 77 4.89 -1.74 -0.74
C LEU A 77 4.36 -2.45 -1.99
N THR A 78 3.28 -1.92 -2.58
CA THR A 78 2.71 -2.46 -3.83
C THR A 78 3.74 -2.39 -4.96
N THR A 79 4.46 -1.27 -5.08
CA THR A 79 5.51 -1.08 -6.09
C THR A 79 6.66 -2.07 -5.91
N ARG A 80 7.14 -2.25 -4.66
CA ARG A 80 8.19 -3.22 -4.32
C ARG A 80 7.76 -4.66 -4.60
N ALA A 81 6.56 -5.05 -4.21
CA ALA A 81 6.04 -6.40 -4.44
C ALA A 81 5.96 -6.72 -5.94
N MET A 82 5.45 -5.80 -6.75
CA MET A 82 5.41 -5.99 -8.21
C MET A 82 6.83 -6.09 -8.82
N ALA A 83 7.76 -5.25 -8.38
CA ALA A 83 9.15 -5.29 -8.85
C ALA A 83 9.83 -6.62 -8.48
N PHE A 84 9.61 -7.10 -7.26
CA PHE A 84 10.12 -8.37 -6.75
C PHE A 84 9.60 -9.55 -7.59
N VAL A 85 8.28 -9.64 -7.79
CA VAL A 85 7.66 -10.69 -8.60
C VAL A 85 8.19 -10.66 -10.03
N ARG A 86 8.31 -9.47 -10.64
CA ARG A 86 8.86 -9.30 -11.99
C ARG A 86 10.32 -9.76 -12.09
N ALA A 87 11.13 -9.46 -11.07
CA ALA A 87 12.54 -9.87 -11.04
C ALA A 87 12.67 -11.41 -11.01
N LYS A 88 11.78 -12.10 -10.28
CA LYS A 88 11.77 -13.57 -10.21
C LYS A 88 11.25 -14.25 -11.48
N GLN A 89 10.33 -13.60 -12.20
CA GLN A 89 9.80 -14.14 -13.47
C GLN A 89 10.75 -13.99 -14.65
N LYS A 90 11.73 -13.08 -14.59
CA LYS A 90 12.68 -12.89 -15.68
C LYS A 90 13.81 -13.93 -15.57
N PRO A 91 13.89 -14.95 -16.45
CA PRO A 91 15.05 -15.84 -16.46
C PRO A 91 16.30 -15.01 -16.79
N PRO A 92 17.49 -15.36 -16.23
CA PRO A 92 18.72 -14.68 -16.60
C PRO A 92 18.91 -14.82 -18.12
N ALA A 93 19.04 -13.69 -18.81
CA ALA A 93 19.40 -13.67 -20.21
C ALA A 93 20.77 -14.35 -20.33
N ARG A 94 20.77 -15.51 -20.99
CA ARG A 94 21.95 -16.35 -21.20
C ARG A 94 22.89 -15.73 -22.21
#